data_AF-A0A7C2Y1Z0-F1
#
_entry.id   AF-A0A7C2Y1Z0-F1
#
_cell.length_a   1.000
_cell.length_b   1.000
_cell.length_c   1.000
_cell.angle_alpha   90.00
_cell.angle_beta   90.00
_cell.angle_gamma   90.00
#
_symmetry.space_group_name_H-M   'P 1'
#
loop_
_entity.id
_entity.type
_entity.pdbx_description
1 polymer ?
#
loop_
_entity_poly.entity_id
_entity_poly.type
_entity_poly.pdbx_seq_one_letter_code
_entity_poly.pdbx_strand_id
1 'polypeptide(L)'
;MVFEIHERRCRSGLHSVELFMPASAFVARRREEAKPWPPEDLRVRVSVLSFPDRPLKGRELRAALHELGIFQDTVEGMMLRPLQIGGRLHERPLLWQIALFNSKGSVLEVRWHRGLPDFGYTGPPALAKELERVAKAILGMAKGGRLPGDTSYSREEFEAAYRQAYARLKRLYRNPRQDQVAEELGISERTLRDYLARWRLPWPPR
;
A
#
# COMPACT_ATOMS: atom_id res chain seq x y z
N MET A 1 -11.19 9.62 -4.99
CA MET A 1 -10.02 8.93 -4.39
C MET A 1 -8.81 9.60 -5.01
N VAL A 2 -8.11 10.49 -4.28
CA VAL A 2 -6.93 11.19 -4.82
C VAL A 2 -5.70 10.45 -4.30
N PHE A 3 -4.99 9.80 -5.21
CA PHE A 3 -3.79 9.01 -4.97
C PHE A 3 -2.71 9.63 -5.86
N GLU A 4 -1.73 10.31 -5.26
CA GLU A 4 -0.56 10.78 -6.00
C GLU A 4 0.54 9.74 -5.80
N ILE A 5 1.05 9.20 -6.91
CA ILE A 5 2.16 8.24 -6.94
C ILE A 5 3.36 8.98 -7.51
N HIS A 6 4.44 9.03 -6.73
CA HIS A 6 5.72 9.51 -7.23
C HIS A 6 6.68 8.35 -7.33
N GLU A 7 7.08 8.02 -8.55
CA GLU A 7 8.06 6.96 -8.82
C GLU A 7 9.40 7.57 -9.26
N ARG A 8 10.48 7.05 -8.70
CA ARG A 8 11.85 7.35 -9.11
C ARG A 8 12.61 6.05 -9.31
N ARG A 9 13.44 6.00 -10.35
CA ARG A 9 14.20 4.81 -10.72
C ARG A 9 15.67 5.13 -10.91
N CYS A 10 16.52 4.29 -10.32
CA CYS A 10 17.95 4.29 -10.53
C CYS A 10 18.38 3.35 -11.65
N ARG A 11 19.59 3.61 -12.18
CA ARG A 11 20.26 2.73 -13.15
C ARG A 11 20.57 1.36 -12.57
N SER A 12 20.82 1.28 -11.26
CA SER A 12 21.03 0.03 -10.52
C SER A 12 19.81 -0.90 -10.50
N GLY A 13 18.62 -0.38 -10.85
CA GLY A 13 17.36 -1.10 -10.77
C GLY A 13 16.59 -0.90 -9.46
N LEU A 14 17.13 -0.16 -8.49
CA LEU A 14 16.41 0.26 -7.28
C LEU A 14 15.35 1.31 -7.64
N HIS A 15 14.12 1.12 -7.19
CA HIS A 15 13.02 2.08 -7.41
C HIS A 15 12.53 2.61 -6.06
N SER A 16 12.28 3.91 -5.99
CA SER A 16 11.53 4.53 -4.90
C SER A 16 10.12 4.80 -5.37
N VAL A 17 9.14 4.42 -4.56
CA VAL A 17 7.73 4.68 -4.80
C VAL A 17 7.14 5.36 -3.57
N GLU A 18 6.63 6.56 -3.76
CA GLU A 18 5.96 7.33 -2.71
C GLU A 18 4.47 7.41 -3.03
N LEU A 19 3.66 6.96 -2.08
CA LEU A 19 2.20 6.98 -2.16
C LEU A 19 1.67 8.07 -1.25
N PHE A 20 0.97 9.05 -1.82
CA PHE A 20 0.31 10.11 -1.07
C PHE A 20 -1.19 9.93 -1.09
N MET A 21 -1.80 9.87 0.09
CA MET A 21 -3.23 9.62 0.22
C MET A 21 -3.82 10.20 1.50
N PRO A 22 -5.14 10.44 1.54
CA PRO A 22 -5.81 10.75 2.79
C PRO A 22 -5.74 9.54 3.75
N ALA A 23 -5.64 9.80 5.05
CA ALA A 23 -5.60 8.74 6.06
C ALA A 23 -6.84 7.84 6.06
N SER A 24 -7.97 8.35 5.59
CA SER A 24 -9.22 7.58 5.43
C SER A 24 -9.08 6.38 4.48
N ALA A 25 -8.06 6.34 3.62
CA ALA A 25 -7.77 5.17 2.80
C ALA A 25 -7.32 3.93 3.60
N PHE A 26 -6.81 4.12 4.82
CA PHE A 26 -6.29 3.04 5.67
C PHE A 26 -7.21 2.66 6.83
N VAL A 27 -8.34 3.34 6.93
CA VAL A 27 -9.24 3.22 8.06
C VAL A 27 -10.62 2.86 7.53
N ALA A 28 -11.09 1.66 7.87
CA ALA A 28 -12.48 1.31 7.66
C ALA A 28 -13.35 2.29 8.47
N ARG A 29 -14.31 2.94 7.82
CA ARG A 29 -15.33 3.75 8.52
C ARG A 29 -16.03 2.87 9.55
N ARG A 30 -15.66 3.01 10.83
CA ARG A 30 -16.43 2.42 11.92
C ARG A 30 -17.73 3.22 12.02
N ARG A 31 -18.86 2.54 11.79
CA ARG A 31 -20.20 3.15 11.89
C ARG A 31 -20.53 3.68 13.30
N GLU A 32 -19.73 3.33 14.30
CA GLU A 32 -20.01 3.58 15.72
C GLU A 32 -19.24 4.77 16.33
N GLU A 33 -18.34 5.42 15.60
CA GLU A 33 -17.60 6.56 16.16
C GLU A 33 -18.37 7.87 15.96
N ALA A 34 -18.74 8.51 17.08
CA ALA A 34 -19.48 9.78 17.12
C ALA A 34 -18.71 10.98 16.52
N LYS A 35 -17.41 10.80 16.21
CA LYS A 35 -16.59 11.76 15.46
C LYS A 35 -16.02 11.09 14.20
N PRO A 36 -15.97 11.81 13.06
CA PRO A 36 -15.33 11.31 11.87
C PRO A 36 -13.84 11.07 12.15
N TRP A 37 -13.44 9.80 12.17
CA TRP A 37 -12.05 9.36 12.28
C TRP A 37 -11.65 8.62 10.99
N PRO A 38 -10.44 8.87 10.44
CA PRO A 38 -9.42 9.83 10.88
C PRO A 38 -9.78 11.29 10.51
N PRO A 39 -9.07 12.31 11.05
CA PRO A 39 -9.24 13.70 10.66
C PRO A 39 -9.15 13.90 9.14
N GLU A 40 -10.05 14.70 8.55
CA GLU A 40 -10.16 14.84 7.09
C GLU A 40 -8.94 15.49 6.44
N ASP A 41 -8.23 16.33 7.18
CA ASP A 41 -7.01 17.01 6.74
C ASP A 41 -5.76 16.14 6.91
N LEU A 42 -5.88 14.95 7.50
CA LEU A 42 -4.75 14.05 7.69
C LEU A 42 -4.34 13.42 6.36
N ARG A 43 -3.06 13.55 6.05
CA ARG A 43 -2.40 12.99 4.87
C ARG A 43 -1.34 11.98 5.30
N VAL A 44 -1.14 11.00 4.44
CA VAL A 44 -0.20 9.91 4.64
C VAL A 44 0.71 9.84 3.42
N ARG A 45 2.02 9.81 3.66
CA ARG A 45 3.03 9.38 2.69
C ARG A 45 3.54 8.01 3.09
N VAL A 46 3.40 7.02 2.21
CA VAL A 46 4.01 5.70 2.36
C VAL A 46 5.17 5.60 1.37
N SER A 47 6.37 5.32 1.85
CA SER A 47 7.58 5.24 1.02
C SER A 47 8.05 3.79 0.94
N VAL A 48 8.12 3.28 -0.28
CA VAL A 48 8.48 1.89 -0.59
C VAL A 48 9.71 1.89 -1.49
N LEU A 49 10.70 1.07 -1.14
CA LEU A 49 11.81 0.74 -2.02
C LEU A 49 11.55 -0.60 -2.69
N SER A 50 11.63 -0.67 -4.01
CA SER A 50 11.56 -1.91 -4.76
C SER A 50 12.95 -2.30 -5.24
N PHE A 51 13.44 -3.44 -4.77
CA PHE A 51 14.76 -3.94 -5.08
C PHE A 51 14.77 -4.75 -6.38
N PRO A 52 15.86 -4.68 -7.18
CA PRO A 52 16.03 -5.57 -8.32
C PRO A 52 16.25 -7.03 -7.88
N ASP A 53 16.14 -7.95 -8.83
CA ASP A 53 16.31 -9.39 -8.57
C ASP A 53 17.70 -9.70 -7.99
N ARG A 54 18.73 -8.99 -8.46
CA ARG A 54 20.07 -9.06 -7.87
C ARG A 54 20.17 -8.20 -6.61
N PRO A 55 20.69 -8.72 -5.49
CA PRO A 55 20.89 -7.92 -4.29
C PRO A 55 21.95 -6.83 -4.53
N LEU A 56 21.60 -5.58 -4.24
CA LEU A 56 22.54 -4.46 -4.21
C LEU A 56 23.35 -4.52 -2.91
N LYS A 57 24.68 -4.41 -2.99
CA LYS A 57 25.56 -4.55 -1.82
C LYS A 57 26.44 -3.32 -1.60
N GLY A 58 26.64 -2.96 -0.33
CA GLY A 58 27.63 -1.98 0.11
C GLY A 58 27.57 -0.65 -0.64
N ARG A 59 28.63 -0.33 -1.39
CA ARG A 59 28.75 0.93 -2.15
C ARG A 59 27.68 1.09 -3.22
N GLU A 60 27.24 0.01 -3.86
CA GLU A 60 26.23 0.08 -4.92
C GLU A 60 24.86 0.50 -4.37
N LEU A 61 24.49 -0.05 -3.21
CA LEU A 61 23.26 0.34 -2.53
C LEU A 61 23.30 1.81 -2.12
N ARG A 62 24.40 2.26 -1.49
CA ARG A 62 24.56 3.67 -1.10
C ARG A 62 24.47 4.64 -2.28
N ALA A 63 25.14 4.33 -3.39
CA ALA A 63 25.08 5.14 -4.60
C ALA A 63 23.64 5.22 -5.15
N ALA A 64 22.94 4.08 -5.19
CA ALA A 64 21.54 4.03 -5.63
C ALA A 64 20.61 4.83 -4.70
N LEU A 65 20.79 4.74 -3.39
CA LEU A 65 20.01 5.54 -2.42
C LEU A 65 20.24 7.04 -2.61
N HIS A 66 21.49 7.45 -2.78
CA HIS A 66 21.85 8.84 -3.01
C HIS A 66 21.26 9.37 -4.33
N GLU A 67 21.25 8.58 -5.41
CA GLU A 67 20.57 8.91 -6.67
C GLU A 67 19.05 9.12 -6.47
N LEU A 68 18.42 8.40 -5.54
CA LEU A 68 17.00 8.58 -5.18
C LEU A 68 16.76 9.79 -4.26
N GLY A 69 17.82 10.44 -3.77
CA GLY A 69 17.76 11.50 -2.77
C GLY A 69 17.60 10.98 -1.34
N ILE A 70 17.92 9.71 -1.10
CA ILE A 70 17.90 9.07 0.22
C ILE A 70 19.33 9.07 0.78
N PHE A 71 19.61 10.03 1.67
CA PHE A 71 20.93 10.23 2.25
C PHE A 71 21.15 9.35 3.50
N GLN A 72 21.03 8.04 3.33
CA GLN A 72 21.31 7.04 4.37
C GLN A 72 22.28 5.98 3.85
N ASP A 73 23.16 5.48 4.72
CA ASP A 73 24.13 4.45 4.37
C ASP A 73 23.52 3.04 4.26
N THR A 74 22.42 2.84 4.97
CA THR A 74 21.62 1.62 5.01
C THR A 74 20.15 2.00 5.01
N VAL A 75 19.29 1.11 4.54
CA VAL A 75 17.85 1.26 4.71
C VAL A 75 17.33 0.04 5.44
N GLU A 76 16.66 0.30 6.55
CA GLU A 76 15.90 -0.69 7.28
C GLU A 76 14.41 -0.51 6.97
N GLY A 77 13.66 -1.60 7.09
CA GLY A 77 12.26 -1.58 6.72
C GLY A 77 11.55 -2.89 7.00
N MET A 78 10.27 -2.92 6.66
CA MET A 78 9.47 -4.12 6.63
C MET A 78 9.40 -4.64 5.20
N MET A 79 9.94 -5.84 4.96
CA MET A 79 9.72 -6.52 3.69
C MET A 79 8.24 -6.79 3.50
N LEU A 80 7.71 -6.36 2.37
CA LEU A 80 6.33 -6.57 1.98
C LEU A 80 6.23 -7.78 1.03
N ARG A 81 5.00 -8.29 0.88
CA ARG A 81 4.67 -9.20 -0.22
C ARG A 81 4.79 -8.47 -1.56
N PRO A 82 4.97 -9.19 -2.69
CA PRO A 82 4.95 -8.57 -4.01
C PRO A 82 3.75 -7.64 -4.17
N LEU A 83 3.99 -6.39 -4.58
CA LEU A 83 2.99 -5.33 -4.50
C LEU A 83 2.77 -4.70 -5.87
N GLN A 84 1.52 -4.58 -6.29
CA GLN A 84 1.20 -3.88 -7.53
C GLN A 84 0.98 -2.39 -7.23
N ILE A 85 1.83 -1.51 -7.74
CA ILE A 85 1.68 -0.05 -7.60
C ILE A 85 1.74 0.58 -8.98
N GLY A 86 0.84 1.52 -9.30
CA GLY A 86 0.93 2.30 -10.55
C GLY A 86 0.90 1.45 -11.83
N GLY A 87 0.35 0.23 -11.77
CA GLY A 87 0.37 -0.71 -12.90
C GLY A 87 1.67 -1.50 -13.07
N ARG A 88 2.62 -1.39 -12.12
CA ARG A 88 3.86 -2.18 -12.05
C ARG A 88 3.83 -3.16 -10.87
N LEU A 89 4.33 -4.37 -11.09
CA LEU A 89 4.57 -5.34 -10.03
C LEU A 89 5.94 -5.12 -9.42
N HIS A 90 5.97 -4.95 -8.10
CA HIS A 90 7.16 -4.82 -7.28
C HIS A 90 7.39 -6.13 -6.52
N GLU A 91 8.28 -6.99 -7.01
CA GLU A 91 8.49 -8.34 -6.46
C GLU A 91 9.14 -8.34 -5.07
N ARG A 92 10.01 -7.37 -4.80
CA ARG A 92 10.75 -7.25 -3.54
C ARG A 92 10.59 -5.86 -2.93
N PRO A 93 9.38 -5.47 -2.50
CA PRO A 93 9.16 -4.17 -1.89
C PRO A 93 9.55 -4.17 -0.42
N LEU A 94 10.18 -3.07 0.00
CA LEU A 94 10.53 -2.77 1.38
C LEU A 94 9.81 -1.48 1.76
N LEU A 95 8.91 -1.57 2.73
CA LEU A 95 8.35 -0.40 3.39
C LEU A 95 9.42 0.20 4.31
N TRP A 96 9.89 1.40 4.00
CA TRP A 96 11.03 2.03 4.69
C TRP A 96 10.71 3.39 5.30
N GLN A 97 9.56 3.99 4.95
CA GLN A 97 9.03 5.18 5.64
C GLN A 97 7.50 5.21 5.63
N ILE A 98 6.91 5.62 6.75
CA ILE A 98 5.54 6.17 6.77
C ILE A 98 5.64 7.57 7.38
N ALA A 99 5.02 8.57 6.76
CA ALA A 99 4.85 9.88 7.36
C ALA A 99 3.37 10.25 7.35
N LEU A 100 2.85 10.64 8.50
CA LEU A 100 1.51 11.20 8.66
C LEU A 100 1.66 12.67 8.98
N PHE A 101 0.93 13.53 8.28
CA PHE A 101 1.00 14.96 8.49
C PHE A 101 -0.37 15.60 8.26
N ASN A 102 -0.66 16.66 9.01
CA ASN A 102 -1.93 17.39 8.92
C ASN A 102 -1.71 18.87 8.58
N SER A 103 -2.80 19.59 8.32
CA SER A 103 -2.76 21.03 7.97
C SER A 103 -2.23 21.92 9.10
N LYS A 104 -2.22 21.40 10.34
CA LYS A 104 -1.77 22.10 11.55
C LYS A 104 -0.27 21.89 11.85
N GLY A 105 0.46 21.28 10.93
CA GLY A 105 1.91 21.04 11.06
C GLY A 105 2.29 19.92 12.04
N SER A 106 1.33 19.11 12.49
CA SER A 106 1.64 17.91 13.27
C SER A 106 2.13 16.81 12.34
N VAL A 107 3.23 16.17 12.71
CA VAL A 107 3.88 15.12 11.91
C VAL A 107 4.16 13.91 12.80
N LEU A 108 3.79 12.73 12.34
CA LEU A 108 4.29 11.48 12.88
C LEU A 108 5.03 10.73 11.77
N GLU A 109 6.29 10.42 12.01
CA GLU A 109 7.09 9.57 11.13
C GLU A 109 7.31 8.20 11.78
N VAL A 110 7.05 7.16 11.01
CA VAL A 110 7.49 5.81 11.32
C VAL A 110 8.76 5.53 10.51
N ARG A 111 9.83 5.24 11.22
CA ARG A 111 11.11 4.78 10.69
C ARG A 111 11.42 3.40 11.26
N TRP A 112 12.54 2.80 10.88
CA TRP A 112 12.94 1.48 11.37
C TRP A 112 14.28 1.60 12.08
N HIS A 113 14.37 0.97 13.24
CA HIS A 113 15.60 0.82 13.98
C HIS A 113 15.74 -0.62 14.45
N ARG A 114 16.81 -1.30 14.02
CA ARG A 114 17.05 -2.73 14.26
C ARG A 114 15.85 -3.60 13.82
N GLY A 115 15.23 -3.23 12.70
CA GLY A 115 14.07 -3.93 12.13
C GLY A 115 12.74 -3.71 12.86
N LEU A 116 12.71 -2.87 13.91
CA LEU A 116 11.49 -2.50 14.62
C LEU A 116 11.03 -1.09 14.23
N PRO A 117 9.70 -0.83 14.16
CA PRO A 117 9.20 0.51 13.88
C PRO A 117 9.50 1.45 15.07
N ASP A 118 10.10 2.59 14.76
CA ASP A 118 10.36 3.70 15.66
C ASP A 118 9.49 4.90 15.25
N PHE A 119 8.95 5.62 16.24
CA PHE A 119 7.93 6.64 16.04
C PHE A 119 8.47 8.01 16.45
N GLY A 120 8.79 8.85 15.46
CA GLY A 120 9.15 10.25 15.67
C GLY A 120 7.93 11.15 15.56
N TYR A 121 7.58 11.88 16.63
CA TYR A 121 6.43 12.78 16.63
C TYR A 121 6.84 14.24 16.85
N THR A 122 6.22 15.14 16.07
CA THR A 122 6.31 16.60 16.24
C THR A 122 4.89 17.18 16.22
N GLY A 123 4.48 17.84 17.30
CA GLY A 123 3.16 18.49 17.40
C GLY A 123 2.56 18.42 18.81
N PRO A 124 1.27 18.80 18.97
CA PRO A 124 0.57 18.75 20.26
C PRO A 124 0.41 17.31 20.78
N PRO A 125 0.72 16.99 22.05
CA PRO A 125 0.65 15.62 22.58
C PRO A 125 -0.71 14.92 22.42
N ALA A 126 -1.80 15.69 22.41
CA ALA A 126 -3.16 15.18 22.25
C ALA A 126 -3.39 14.41 20.94
N LEU A 127 -2.66 14.77 19.86
CA LEU A 127 -2.78 14.14 18.54
C LEU A 127 -1.83 12.95 18.36
N ALA A 128 -0.79 12.82 19.19
CA ALA A 128 0.24 11.79 19.04
C ALA A 128 -0.38 10.38 19.03
N LYS A 129 -1.24 10.09 20.02
CA LYS A 129 -1.92 8.79 20.15
C LYS A 129 -2.85 8.48 18.97
N GLU A 130 -3.49 9.50 18.40
CA GLU A 130 -4.38 9.33 17.25
C GLU A 130 -3.59 9.01 15.99
N LEU A 131 -2.49 9.75 15.73
CA LEU A 131 -1.60 9.49 14.60
C LEU A 131 -0.93 8.12 14.71
N GLU A 132 -0.51 7.74 15.91
CA GLU A 132 0.10 6.43 16.18
C GLU A 132 -0.90 5.30 15.90
N ARG A 133 -2.19 5.49 16.22
CA ARG A 133 -3.24 4.52 15.88
C ARG A 133 -3.40 4.35 14.38
N VAL A 134 -3.39 5.45 13.61
CA VAL A 134 -3.44 5.39 12.14
C VAL A 134 -2.19 4.70 11.59
N ALA A 135 -1.00 5.05 12.11
CA ALA A 135 0.26 4.40 11.73
C ALA A 135 0.24 2.89 11.98
N LYS A 136 -0.28 2.45 13.13
CA LYS A 136 -0.46 1.03 13.46
C LYS A 136 -1.45 0.34 12.50
N ALA A 137 -2.52 1.01 12.09
CA ALA A 137 -3.44 0.48 11.09
C ALA A 137 -2.75 0.29 9.73
N ILE A 138 -1.97 1.29 9.28
CA ILE A 138 -1.17 1.20 8.05
C ILE A 138 -0.19 0.03 8.12
N LEU A 139 0.56 -0.11 9.22
CA LEU A 139 1.49 -1.22 9.43
C LEU A 139 0.78 -2.58 9.41
N GLY A 140 -0.41 -2.68 10.00
CA GLY A 140 -1.24 -3.88 9.95
C GLY A 140 -1.65 -4.25 8.53
N MET A 141 -2.08 -3.27 7.73
CA MET A 141 -2.41 -3.46 6.31
C MET A 141 -1.19 -3.85 5.47
N ALA A 142 -0.05 -3.19 5.69
CA ALA A 142 1.20 -3.48 5.01
C ALA A 142 1.68 -4.91 5.28
N LYS A 143 1.64 -5.34 6.55
CA LYS A 143 1.96 -6.73 6.94
C LYS A 143 1.02 -7.75 6.29
N GLY A 144 -0.23 -7.36 6.04
CA GLY A 144 -1.23 -8.16 5.34
C GLY A 144 -1.08 -8.19 3.81
N GLY A 145 -0.19 -7.38 3.21
CA GLY A 145 -0.11 -7.21 1.75
C GLY A 145 -1.37 -6.54 1.19
N ARG A 146 -1.85 -5.49 1.86
CA ARG A 146 -3.09 -4.79 1.51
C ARG A 146 -2.93 -3.28 1.61
N LEU A 147 -1.79 -2.74 1.16
CA LEU A 147 -1.68 -1.28 1.07
C LEU A 147 -2.76 -0.74 0.12
N PRO A 148 -3.39 0.42 0.35
CA PRO A 148 -4.33 1.01 -0.60
C PRO A 148 -3.65 1.19 -1.96
N GLY A 149 -4.27 0.66 -3.02
CA GLY A 149 -3.68 0.54 -4.36
C GLY A 149 -3.06 -0.83 -4.67
N ASP A 150 -2.83 -1.66 -3.64
CA ASP A 150 -2.42 -3.05 -3.76
C ASP A 150 -3.61 -3.92 -4.18
N THR A 151 -3.37 -4.73 -5.20
CA THR A 151 -4.34 -5.71 -5.71
C THR A 151 -3.79 -7.13 -5.63
N SER A 152 -2.68 -7.36 -4.92
CA SER A 152 -2.03 -8.67 -4.79
C SER A 152 -2.79 -9.59 -3.83
N TYR A 153 -3.76 -10.31 -4.37
CA TYR A 153 -4.42 -11.39 -3.64
C TYR A 153 -3.54 -12.64 -3.58
N SER A 154 -3.64 -13.45 -2.52
CA SER A 154 -3.33 -14.89 -2.63
C SER A 154 -4.36 -15.58 -3.54
N ARG A 155 -4.07 -16.80 -4.01
CA ARG A 155 -5.05 -17.56 -4.81
C ARG A 155 -6.38 -17.72 -4.07
N GLU A 156 -6.32 -18.12 -2.80
CA GLU A 156 -7.50 -18.36 -1.96
C GLU A 156 -8.24 -17.07 -1.63
N GLU A 157 -7.50 -15.99 -1.32
CA GLU A 157 -8.08 -14.67 -1.04
C GLU A 157 -8.77 -14.09 -2.27
N PHE A 158 -8.14 -14.23 -3.44
CA PHE A 158 -8.72 -13.81 -4.70
C PHE A 158 -9.97 -14.62 -5.01
N GLU A 159 -9.90 -15.95 -4.91
CA GLU A 159 -11.02 -16.82 -5.24
C GLU A 159 -12.24 -16.51 -4.36
N ALA A 160 -12.03 -16.27 -3.06
CA ALA A 160 -13.09 -15.86 -2.15
C ALA A 160 -13.66 -14.47 -2.51
N ALA A 161 -12.79 -13.47 -2.73
CA ALA A 161 -13.22 -12.12 -3.09
C ALA A 161 -13.96 -12.09 -4.45
N TYR A 162 -13.43 -12.80 -5.44
CA TYR A 162 -14.00 -12.99 -6.76
C TYR A 162 -15.40 -13.61 -6.71
N ARG A 163 -15.55 -14.74 -6.00
CA ARG A 163 -16.87 -15.38 -5.82
C ARG A 163 -17.86 -14.45 -5.14
N GLN A 164 -17.43 -13.71 -4.12
CA GLN A 164 -18.27 -12.77 -3.40
C GLN A 164 -18.70 -11.58 -4.27
N ALA A 165 -17.77 -10.97 -5.01
CA ALA A 165 -18.03 -9.86 -5.93
C ALA A 165 -19.03 -10.27 -7.02
N TYR A 166 -18.81 -11.43 -7.65
CA TYR A 166 -19.71 -11.96 -8.67
C TYR A 166 -21.12 -12.22 -8.11
N ALA A 167 -21.22 -12.83 -6.92
CA ALA A 167 -22.51 -13.12 -6.29
C ALA A 167 -23.31 -11.86 -5.93
N ARG A 168 -22.64 -10.76 -5.51
CA ARG A 168 -23.29 -9.47 -5.27
C ARG A 168 -23.83 -8.88 -6.56
N LEU A 169 -23.01 -8.82 -7.60
CA LEU A 169 -23.40 -8.28 -8.89
C LEU A 169 -24.51 -9.09 -9.56
N LYS A 170 -24.58 -10.41 -9.32
CA LYS A 170 -25.66 -11.27 -9.82
C LYS A 170 -27.05 -10.88 -9.30
N ARG A 171 -27.13 -10.14 -8.17
CA ARG A 171 -28.39 -9.59 -7.65
C ARG A 171 -28.89 -8.39 -8.47
N LEU A 172 -27.98 -7.72 -9.17
CA LEU A 172 -28.26 -6.52 -9.96
C LEU A 172 -28.32 -6.83 -11.47
N TYR A 173 -27.49 -7.76 -11.91
CA TYR A 173 -27.32 -8.13 -13.32
C TYR A 173 -27.51 -9.63 -13.49
N ARG A 174 -28.27 -10.03 -14.51
CA ARG A 174 -28.47 -11.46 -14.83
C ARG A 174 -27.13 -12.15 -15.14
N ASN A 175 -26.23 -11.45 -15.84
CA ASN A 175 -24.87 -11.89 -16.18
C ASN A 175 -23.88 -10.73 -15.95
N PRO A 176 -23.22 -10.64 -14.79
CA PRO A 176 -22.16 -9.66 -14.54
C PRO A 176 -21.03 -9.78 -15.57
N ARG A 177 -20.55 -8.64 -16.08
CA ARG A 177 -19.41 -8.55 -17.00
C ARG A 177 -18.08 -8.51 -16.23
N GLN A 178 -16.96 -8.78 -16.92
CA GLN A 178 -15.61 -8.78 -16.32
C GLN A 178 -15.19 -7.39 -15.82
N ASP A 179 -15.50 -6.34 -16.56
CA ASP A 179 -15.26 -4.95 -16.15
C ASP A 179 -15.98 -4.61 -14.85
N GLN A 180 -17.26 -5.01 -14.72
CA GLN A 180 -18.06 -4.76 -13.51
C GLN A 180 -17.52 -5.51 -12.28
N VAL A 181 -17.12 -6.78 -12.46
CA VAL A 181 -16.54 -7.57 -11.37
C VAL A 181 -15.15 -7.05 -10.99
N ALA A 182 -14.35 -6.61 -11.95
CA ALA A 182 -13.06 -5.99 -11.69
C ALA A 182 -13.22 -4.68 -10.91
N GLU A 183 -14.20 -3.85 -11.29
CA GLU A 183 -14.55 -2.61 -10.57
C GLU A 183 -14.97 -2.90 -9.11
N GLU A 184 -15.83 -3.89 -8.86
CA GLU A 184 -16.23 -4.31 -7.50
C GLU A 184 -15.03 -4.81 -6.67
N LEU A 185 -14.02 -5.39 -7.31
CA LEU A 185 -12.77 -5.81 -6.67
C LEU A 185 -11.75 -4.67 -6.53
N GLY A 186 -12.01 -3.50 -7.13
CA GLY A 186 -11.07 -2.38 -7.15
C GLY A 186 -9.82 -2.64 -8.00
N ILE A 187 -9.92 -3.49 -9.03
CA ILE A 187 -8.82 -3.87 -9.91
C ILE A 187 -9.14 -3.55 -11.38
N SER A 188 -8.14 -3.56 -12.26
CA SER A 188 -8.40 -3.43 -13.70
C SER A 188 -8.95 -4.74 -14.29
N GLU A 189 -9.75 -4.67 -15.35
CA GLU A 189 -10.23 -5.87 -16.07
C GLU A 189 -9.07 -6.74 -16.58
N ARG A 190 -7.94 -6.12 -16.96
CA ARG A 190 -6.72 -6.85 -17.34
C ARG A 190 -6.17 -7.64 -16.15
N THR A 191 -6.07 -7.02 -14.98
CA THR A 191 -5.61 -7.67 -13.74
C THR A 191 -6.51 -8.83 -13.35
N LEU A 192 -7.84 -8.66 -13.47
CA LEU A 192 -8.80 -9.73 -13.24
C LEU A 192 -8.52 -10.93 -14.16
N ARG A 193 -8.35 -10.68 -15.47
CA ARG A 193 -8.02 -11.74 -16.46
C ARG A 193 -6.71 -12.43 -16.15
N ASP A 194 -5.68 -11.67 -15.78
CA ASP A 194 -4.36 -12.19 -15.43
C ASP A 194 -4.44 -13.11 -14.19
N TYR A 195 -5.23 -12.75 -13.17
CA TYR A 195 -5.44 -13.58 -11.99
C TYR A 195 -6.26 -14.84 -12.25
N LEU A 196 -7.34 -14.73 -13.03
CA LEU A 196 -8.11 -15.90 -13.46
C LEU A 196 -7.24 -16.89 -14.23
N ALA A 197 -6.41 -16.40 -15.17
CA ALA A 197 -5.50 -17.22 -15.94
C ALA A 197 -4.40 -17.85 -15.07
N ARG A 198 -3.73 -17.03 -14.24
CA ARG A 198 -2.63 -17.45 -13.36
C ARG A 198 -3.05 -18.58 -12.43
N TRP A 199 -4.25 -18.51 -11.86
CA TRP A 199 -4.74 -19.49 -10.88
C TRP A 199 -5.73 -20.51 -11.45
N ARG A 200 -5.92 -20.51 -12.78
CA ARG A 200 -6.83 -21.40 -13.50
C ARG A 200 -8.24 -21.39 -12.93
N LEU A 201 -8.72 -20.21 -12.54
CA LEU A 201 -10.06 -20.03 -12.01
C LEU A 201 -11.05 -19.81 -13.17
N PRO A 202 -12.25 -20.41 -13.12
CA PRO A 202 -13.21 -20.31 -14.20
C PRO A 202 -13.89 -18.93 -14.23
N TRP A 203 -14.27 -18.49 -15.43
CA TRP A 203 -15.23 -17.42 -15.64
C TRP A 203 -16.49 -17.99 -16.31
N PRO A 204 -17.69 -17.83 -15.73
CA PRO A 204 -17.98 -17.27 -14.40
C PRO A 204 -17.52 -18.19 -13.24
N PRO A 205 -17.50 -17.73 -11.98
CA PRO A 205 -17.13 -18.56 -10.84
C PRO A 205 -18.14 -19.69 -10.65
N ARG A 206 -17.66 -20.87 -10.23
CA ARG A 206 -18.49 -22.02 -9.86
C ARG A 206 -18.91 -21.96 -8.40
#